data_AF-A0A7J9C3V8-F1
#
_entry.id   AF-A0A7J9C3V8-F1
#
_cell.length_a   1.000
_cell.length_b   1.000
_cell.length_c   1.000
_cell.angle_alpha   90.00
_cell.angle_beta   90.00
_cell.angle_gamma   90.00
#
_symmetry.space_group_name_H-M   'P 1'
#
loop_
_entity.id
_entity.type
_entity.pdbx_description
1 polymer ?
#
loop_
_entity_poly.entity_id
_entity_poly.type
_entity_poly.pdbx_seq_one_letter_code
_entity_poly.pdbx_strand_id
1 'polypeptide(L)'
;MFDNMVKMGVKPDRTGPLLLLWSMHVASHSGLVQNPWKYRTGEKSSLYALLSSIYGAIGKWELVEKVRHLMDKRQVKKKQILFDLNENCGETFPGCDYRPTDRKNWMASLGPKDLHINNIVWPTTHNSATDRIGIPCISRPFAQCQTLSIYQQLALGTRVLDIRVNENNRVCHGILLTYNIDVVINDVKKFLFETTSEVIILQIRTEYGHRDPPEFEDYLEEKLSMYLIHQDDYVFGKTIAELLPKRIICVWKPRNSPQPKPGSPFWSAEYLKDNWIDTDLPSTKFDSNLKYLSDQAPVSSRYFFYRVENTVTAQPDNPVVCVRPVTGRIHGYARLFINRCFAEGCANRLQVFSTDFIGGDFVDACVGLTHARVHGEC
;
A
#
# COMPACT_ATOMS: atom_id res chain seq x y z
N MET A 1 32.40 -21.55 -3.79
CA MET A 1 32.83 -20.60 -4.85
C MET A 1 34.22 -20.95 -5.37
N PHE A 2 35.17 -21.32 -4.50
CA PHE A 2 36.51 -21.82 -4.88
C PHE A 2 36.50 -23.14 -5.67
N ASP A 3 35.64 -24.11 -5.33
CA ASP A 3 35.61 -25.42 -6.03
C ASP A 3 35.14 -25.35 -7.49
N ASN A 4 34.42 -24.29 -7.87
CA ASN A 4 34.02 -24.06 -9.25
C ASN A 4 35.12 -23.41 -10.10
N MET A 5 36.14 -22.81 -9.49
CA MET A 5 37.26 -22.18 -10.20
C MET A 5 38.34 -23.20 -10.61
N VAL A 6 38.54 -24.27 -9.83
CA VAL A 6 39.50 -25.34 -10.14
C VAL A 6 39.06 -26.19 -11.34
N LYS A 7 37.75 -26.34 -11.55
CA LYS A 7 37.18 -27.11 -12.68
C LYS A 7 37.27 -26.41 -14.04
N MET A 8 37.62 -25.13 -14.10
CA MET A 8 37.63 -24.35 -15.35
C MET A 8 38.98 -24.36 -16.09
N GLY A 9 39.98 -25.12 -15.65
CA GLY A 9 41.21 -25.32 -16.42
C GLY A 9 42.01 -24.04 -16.73
N VAL A 10 41.77 -22.94 -16.01
CA VAL A 10 42.49 -21.69 -16.18
C VAL A 10 43.78 -21.78 -15.38
N LYS A 11 44.92 -21.93 -16.06
CA LYS A 11 46.23 -21.73 -15.44
C LYS A 11 46.34 -20.27 -15.01
N PRO A 12 46.72 -19.96 -13.75
CA PRO A 12 46.90 -18.59 -13.32
C PRO A 12 48.11 -18.00 -14.04
N ASP A 13 47.91 -16.96 -14.85
CA ASP A 13 49.00 -16.08 -15.22
C ASP A 13 49.47 -15.31 -13.98
N ARG A 14 50.74 -14.89 -13.98
CA ARG A 14 51.39 -14.23 -12.84
C ARG A 14 50.84 -12.81 -12.55
N THR A 15 49.83 -12.34 -13.30
CA THR A 15 49.25 -11.01 -13.19
C THR A 15 47.94 -10.96 -12.39
N GLY A 16 47.23 -12.07 -12.23
CA GLY A 16 46.01 -12.16 -11.42
C GLY A 16 46.13 -11.72 -9.95
N PRO A 17 47.19 -12.11 -9.20
CA PRO A 17 47.35 -11.72 -7.80
C PRO A 17 47.64 -10.22 -7.62
N LEU A 18 48.35 -9.60 -8.57
CA LEU A 18 48.68 -8.17 -8.55
C LEU A 18 47.46 -7.28 -8.81
N LEU A 19 46.57 -7.71 -9.71
CA LEU A 19 45.29 -7.04 -9.98
C LEU A 19 44.31 -7.15 -8.79
N LEU A 20 44.30 -8.29 -8.10
CA LEU A 20 43.50 -8.48 -6.88
C LEU A 20 44.01 -7.60 -5.72
N LEU A 21 45.33 -7.51 -5.56
CA LEU A 21 45.95 -6.64 -4.56
C LEU A 21 45.74 -5.15 -4.88
N TRP A 22 45.81 -4.74 -6.15
CA TRP A 22 45.53 -3.36 -6.55
C TRP A 22 44.07 -2.97 -6.32
N SER A 23 43.13 -3.86 -6.66
CA SER A 23 41.69 -3.63 -6.41
C SER A 23 41.33 -3.64 -4.92
N MET A 24 41.99 -4.46 -4.10
CA MET A 24 41.86 -4.38 -2.64
C MET A 24 42.48 -3.10 -2.05
N HIS A 25 43.58 -2.60 -2.63
CA HIS A 25 44.24 -1.36 -2.20
C HIS A 25 43.43 -0.10 -2.55
N VAL A 26 42.73 -0.11 -3.69
CA VAL A 26 41.77 0.94 -4.08
C VAL A 26 40.53 0.89 -3.17
N ALA A 27 40.06 -0.31 -2.79
CA ALA A 27 38.94 -0.48 -1.87
C ALA A 27 39.27 -0.11 -0.41
N SER A 28 40.53 -0.18 0.01
CA SER A 28 40.94 0.22 1.37
C SER A 28 41.03 1.74 1.55
N HIS A 29 41.21 2.51 0.46
CA HIS A 29 41.27 3.98 0.50
C HIS A 29 39.89 4.64 0.39
N SER A 30 38.84 3.90 0.06
CA SER A 30 37.46 4.41 -0.06
C SER A 30 36.61 4.27 1.21
N GLY A 31 37.22 3.97 2.37
CA GLY A 31 36.53 3.94 3.66
C GLY A 31 35.62 2.71 3.90
N LEU A 32 35.66 1.70 3.04
CA LEU A 32 34.75 0.53 3.05
C LEU A 32 34.97 -0.49 4.20
N VAL A 33 35.90 -0.27 5.14
CA VAL A 33 36.33 -1.30 6.10
C VAL A 33 35.88 -1.05 7.55
N GLN A 34 35.14 0.03 7.86
CA GLN A 34 34.98 0.42 9.27
C GLN A 34 33.79 -0.14 10.06
N ASN A 35 32.79 -0.82 9.49
CA ASN A 35 31.71 -1.40 10.33
C ASN A 35 30.94 -2.59 9.69
N PRO A 36 31.20 -3.85 10.08
CA PRO A 36 30.60 -5.04 9.45
C PRO A 36 29.11 -5.30 9.76
N TRP A 37 28.48 -4.54 10.67
CA TRP A 37 27.17 -4.92 11.24
C TRP A 37 25.99 -4.03 10.86
N LYS A 38 26.15 -3.12 9.89
CA LYS A 38 25.13 -2.10 9.56
C LYS A 38 24.79 -2.02 8.07
N TYR A 39 24.52 -3.14 7.40
CA TYR A 39 24.12 -3.11 5.99
C TYR A 39 22.96 -4.06 5.70
N ARG A 40 21.77 -3.49 5.52
CA ARG A 40 20.59 -4.18 4.98
C ARG A 40 20.03 -3.29 3.85
N THR A 41 19.65 -3.94 2.76
CA THR A 41 18.98 -3.45 1.52
C THR A 41 19.82 -2.69 0.48
N GLY A 42 20.82 -1.87 0.84
CA GLY A 42 21.70 -1.18 -0.13
C GLY A 42 22.76 -2.05 -0.84
N GLU A 43 23.06 -3.24 -0.33
CA GLU A 43 24.15 -4.11 -0.84
C GLU A 43 23.94 -4.64 -2.26
N LYS A 44 22.69 -4.78 -2.74
CA LYS A 44 22.46 -5.45 -4.02
C LYS A 44 22.89 -4.59 -5.19
N SER A 45 22.66 -3.28 -5.18
CA SER A 45 23.06 -2.38 -6.27
C SER A 45 24.58 -2.19 -6.34
N SER A 46 25.22 -2.03 -5.19
CA SER A 46 26.67 -1.91 -5.05
C SER A 46 27.39 -3.19 -5.48
N LEU A 47 26.84 -4.37 -5.19
CA LEU A 47 27.35 -5.64 -5.72
C LEU A 47 27.27 -5.71 -7.25
N TYR A 48 26.17 -5.29 -7.88
CA TYR A 48 26.07 -5.29 -9.34
C TYR A 48 26.99 -4.25 -10.00
N ALA A 49 27.15 -3.09 -9.37
CA ALA A 49 28.08 -2.05 -9.82
C ALA A 49 29.53 -2.57 -9.71
N LEU A 50 29.90 -3.16 -8.58
CA LEU A 50 31.21 -3.79 -8.37
C LEU A 50 31.47 -4.91 -9.39
N LEU A 51 30.50 -5.79 -9.61
CA LEU A 51 30.63 -6.89 -10.58
C LEU A 51 30.77 -6.36 -12.02
N SER A 52 30.03 -5.31 -12.37
CA SER A 52 30.15 -4.64 -13.67
C SER A 52 31.51 -3.99 -13.84
N SER A 53 32.04 -3.32 -12.81
CA SER A 53 33.37 -2.70 -12.83
C SER A 53 34.48 -3.73 -12.95
N ILE A 54 34.37 -4.87 -12.24
CA ILE A 54 35.32 -6.00 -12.37
C ILE A 54 35.30 -6.54 -13.80
N TYR A 55 34.13 -6.81 -14.37
CA TYR A 55 34.03 -7.33 -15.75
C TYR A 55 34.53 -6.32 -16.80
N GLY A 56 34.28 -5.03 -16.60
CA GLY A 56 34.82 -3.97 -17.46
C GLY A 56 36.34 -3.89 -17.39
N ALA A 57 36.92 -3.97 -16.19
CA ALA A 57 38.37 -3.92 -15.99
C ALA A 57 39.11 -5.11 -16.64
N ILE A 58 38.46 -6.27 -16.76
CA ILE A 58 39.03 -7.46 -17.45
C ILE A 58 38.57 -7.59 -18.92
N GLY A 59 37.97 -6.53 -19.50
CA GLY A 59 37.57 -6.47 -20.91
C GLY A 59 36.38 -7.36 -21.31
N LYS A 60 35.63 -7.93 -20.34
CA LYS A 60 34.48 -8.82 -20.59
C LYS A 60 33.16 -8.04 -20.72
N TRP A 61 33.07 -7.20 -21.75
CA TRP A 61 31.92 -6.31 -21.99
C TRP A 61 30.58 -7.04 -22.15
N GLU A 62 30.56 -8.25 -22.73
CA GLU A 62 29.35 -9.09 -22.82
C GLU A 62 28.79 -9.45 -21.43
N LEU A 63 29.66 -9.68 -20.44
CA LEU A 63 29.22 -9.93 -19.06
C LEU A 63 28.74 -8.65 -18.38
N VAL A 64 29.32 -7.49 -18.70
CA VAL A 64 28.81 -6.19 -18.24
C VAL A 64 27.39 -5.96 -18.75
N GLU A 65 27.12 -6.26 -20.03
CA GLU A 65 25.77 -6.20 -20.59
C GLU A 65 24.81 -7.17 -19.91
N LYS A 66 25.23 -8.42 -19.64
CA LYS A 66 24.40 -9.38 -18.88
C LYS A 66 24.11 -8.89 -17.46
N VAL A 67 25.08 -8.27 -16.78
CA VAL A 67 24.87 -7.70 -15.44
C VAL A 67 23.93 -6.51 -15.50
N ARG A 68 24.09 -5.59 -16.47
CA ARG A 68 23.17 -4.47 -16.69
C ARG A 68 21.76 -4.95 -16.99
N HIS A 69 21.62 -5.93 -17.88
CA HIS A 69 20.35 -6.56 -18.20
C HIS A 69 19.71 -7.23 -16.96
N LEU A 70 20.51 -7.90 -16.12
CA LEU A 70 20.05 -8.46 -14.85
C LEU A 70 19.65 -7.38 -13.83
N MET A 71 20.37 -6.26 -13.77
CA MET A 71 20.04 -5.12 -12.92
C MET A 71 18.71 -4.48 -13.32
N ASP A 72 18.52 -4.27 -14.63
CA ASP A 72 17.30 -3.71 -15.20
C ASP A 72 16.14 -4.70 -15.03
N LYS A 73 16.33 -6.00 -15.34
CA LYS A 73 15.35 -7.06 -15.08
C LYS A 73 14.96 -7.19 -13.61
N ARG A 74 15.88 -6.90 -12.68
CA ARG A 74 15.63 -6.91 -11.22
C ARG A 74 15.20 -5.54 -10.67
N GLN A 75 15.02 -4.55 -11.55
CA GLN A 75 14.56 -3.19 -11.22
C GLN A 75 15.37 -2.54 -10.08
N VAL A 76 16.68 -2.79 -10.05
CA VAL A 76 17.57 -2.37 -8.95
C VAL A 76 17.64 -0.85 -8.84
N LYS A 77 17.73 -0.14 -9.98
CA LYS A 77 17.81 1.33 -10.02
C LYS A 77 16.57 2.00 -9.42
N LYS A 78 15.36 1.51 -9.72
CA LYS A 78 14.10 2.09 -9.24
C LYS A 78 13.89 1.88 -7.74
N LYS A 79 14.38 0.77 -7.18
CA LYS A 79 14.43 0.58 -5.72
C LYS A 79 15.45 1.48 -5.03
N GLN A 80 16.60 1.68 -5.67
CA GLN A 80 17.64 2.56 -5.17
C GLN A 80 17.14 4.01 -5.05
N ILE A 81 16.34 4.50 -6.01
CA ILE A 81 15.78 5.86 -5.97
C ILE A 81 14.98 6.13 -4.69
N LEU A 82 14.03 5.25 -4.34
CA LEU A 82 13.23 5.46 -3.13
C LEU A 82 14.04 5.28 -1.85
N PHE A 83 15.02 4.37 -1.87
CA PHE A 83 15.95 4.19 -0.76
C PHE A 83 16.77 5.47 -0.53
N ASP A 84 17.41 6.00 -1.58
CA ASP A 84 18.20 7.22 -1.51
C ASP A 84 17.33 8.41 -1.11
N LEU A 85 16.10 8.48 -1.62
CA LEU A 85 15.14 9.52 -1.22
C LEU A 85 14.81 9.41 0.27
N ASN A 86 14.63 8.19 0.79
CA ASN A 86 14.37 7.96 2.21
C ASN A 86 15.54 8.39 3.10
N GLU A 87 16.77 7.99 2.73
CA GLU A 87 17.97 8.36 3.48
C GLU A 87 18.20 9.88 3.50
N ASN A 88 17.84 10.58 2.42
CA ASN A 88 18.04 12.03 2.30
C ASN A 88 16.92 12.87 2.93
N CYS A 89 15.65 12.44 2.83
CA CYS A 89 14.49 13.22 3.28
C CYS A 89 13.98 12.80 4.66
N GLY A 90 14.19 11.53 5.02
CA GLY A 90 13.66 10.93 6.23
C GLY A 90 12.15 10.72 6.21
N GLU A 91 11.62 10.39 7.39
CA GLU A 91 10.25 9.93 7.60
C GLU A 91 9.48 10.81 8.60
N THR A 92 10.03 11.99 8.92
CA THR A 92 9.48 12.92 9.91
C THR A 92 8.35 13.76 9.32
N PHE A 93 7.23 13.84 10.02
CA PHE A 93 6.08 14.69 9.69
C PHE A 93 5.27 14.94 10.98
N PRO A 94 4.39 15.95 11.04
CA PRO A 94 3.54 16.16 12.22
C PRO A 94 2.79 14.89 12.65
N GLY A 95 2.97 14.50 13.91
CA GLY A 95 2.40 13.27 14.47
C GLY A 95 3.12 11.96 14.10
N CYS A 96 4.29 11.99 13.44
CA CYS A 96 5.00 10.77 13.02
C CYS A 96 5.38 9.85 14.19
N ASP A 97 5.52 10.37 15.40
CA ASP A 97 5.88 9.63 16.62
C ASP A 97 4.66 9.16 17.41
N TYR A 98 3.46 9.63 17.06
CA TYR A 98 2.23 9.22 17.74
C TYR A 98 1.94 7.75 17.46
N ARG A 99 1.65 7.00 18.52
CA ARG A 99 1.27 5.58 18.46
C ARG A 99 -0.03 5.42 19.26
N PRO A 100 -1.17 5.09 18.64
CA PRO A 100 -2.39 4.82 19.38
C PRO A 100 -2.17 3.65 20.34
N THR A 101 -2.51 3.85 21.63
CA THR A 101 -2.41 2.83 22.67
C THR A 101 -3.36 1.66 22.41
N ASP A 102 -4.51 1.94 21.81
CA ASP A 102 -5.47 0.97 21.30
C ASP A 102 -5.81 1.26 19.83
N ARG A 103 -5.18 0.52 18.91
CA ARG A 103 -5.46 0.61 17.47
C ARG A 103 -6.89 0.19 17.12
N LYS A 104 -7.55 -0.63 17.93
CA LYS A 104 -8.93 -1.05 17.65
C LYS A 104 -9.91 0.10 17.88
N ASN A 105 -9.63 1.00 18.83
CA ASN A 105 -10.50 2.10 19.24
C ASN A 105 -9.82 3.47 19.05
N TRP A 106 -9.05 3.63 17.98
CA TRP A 106 -8.24 4.84 17.80
C TRP A 106 -9.08 6.08 17.54
N MET A 107 -10.24 5.99 16.86
CA MET A 107 -11.11 7.15 16.65
C MET A 107 -11.74 7.61 17.96
N ALA A 108 -12.17 6.67 18.81
CA ALA A 108 -12.64 6.97 20.16
C ALA A 108 -11.57 7.68 21.00
N SER A 109 -10.32 7.25 20.88
CA SER A 109 -9.18 7.82 21.63
C SER A 109 -8.83 9.25 21.22
N LEU A 110 -9.16 9.66 19.97
CA LEU A 110 -8.97 11.02 19.47
C LEU A 110 -10.15 11.96 19.78
N GLY A 111 -11.18 11.49 20.47
CA GLY A 111 -12.35 12.30 20.84
C GLY A 111 -13.38 12.42 19.70
N PRO A 112 -14.50 11.66 19.75
CA PRO A 112 -15.51 11.68 18.70
C PRO A 112 -16.15 13.05 18.43
N LYS A 113 -16.14 13.95 19.42
CA LYS A 113 -16.69 15.32 19.29
C LYS A 113 -15.74 16.28 18.56
N ASP A 114 -14.46 15.97 18.54
CA ASP A 114 -13.42 16.84 17.96
C ASP A 114 -12.92 16.27 16.62
N LEU A 115 -13.02 14.95 16.44
CA LEU A 115 -12.61 14.26 15.23
C LEU A 115 -13.60 14.47 14.08
N HIS A 116 -13.25 15.39 13.17
CA HIS A 116 -13.99 15.65 11.94
C HIS A 116 -13.59 14.70 10.80
N ILE A 117 -14.51 14.35 9.92
CA ILE A 117 -14.28 13.43 8.79
C ILE A 117 -13.18 13.92 7.83
N ASN A 118 -13.09 15.24 7.60
CA ASN A 118 -12.05 15.86 6.78
C ASN A 118 -10.64 15.81 7.41
N ASN A 119 -10.54 15.70 8.73
CA ASN A 119 -9.24 15.63 9.42
C ASN A 119 -8.63 14.23 9.33
N ILE A 120 -9.43 13.20 9.06
CA ILE A 120 -8.98 11.81 9.08
C ILE A 120 -8.13 11.46 7.87
N VAL A 121 -6.96 10.87 8.14
CA VAL A 121 -6.21 10.06 7.18
C VAL A 121 -6.55 8.59 7.41
N TRP A 122 -7.39 8.05 6.53
CA TRP A 122 -7.98 6.73 6.63
C TRP A 122 -6.97 5.63 6.24
N PRO A 123 -6.54 4.78 7.19
CA PRO A 123 -5.75 3.60 6.86
C PRO A 123 -6.62 2.61 6.09
N THR A 124 -6.18 2.23 4.90
CA THR A 124 -6.98 1.48 3.92
C THR A 124 -6.25 0.23 3.44
N THR A 125 -7.00 -0.83 3.15
CA THR A 125 -6.48 -2.06 2.58
C THR A 125 -7.00 -2.29 1.16
N HIS A 126 -6.09 -2.43 0.21
CA HIS A 126 -6.42 -2.82 -1.15
C HIS A 126 -6.84 -4.30 -1.18
N ASN A 127 -7.90 -4.63 -1.95
CA ASN A 127 -8.42 -6.00 -2.07
C ASN A 127 -8.52 -6.72 -0.72
N SER A 128 -9.26 -6.12 0.21
CA SER A 128 -9.16 -6.40 1.65
C SER A 128 -9.46 -7.85 2.00
N ALA A 129 -10.40 -8.50 1.31
CA ALA A 129 -10.87 -9.85 1.60
C ALA A 129 -10.12 -10.95 0.79
N THR A 130 -8.82 -10.79 0.57
CA THR A 130 -8.00 -11.76 -0.20
C THR A 130 -7.12 -12.68 0.66
N ASP A 131 -7.29 -12.70 1.98
CA ASP A 131 -6.51 -13.53 2.91
C ASP A 131 -6.58 -15.03 2.60
N ARG A 132 -7.75 -15.49 2.11
CA ARG A 132 -7.99 -16.88 1.69
C ARG A 132 -8.25 -17.02 0.20
N ILE A 133 -7.78 -16.10 -0.64
CA ILE A 133 -7.98 -16.16 -2.09
C ILE A 133 -7.28 -17.39 -2.69
N GLY A 134 -7.96 -18.07 -3.62
CA GLY A 134 -7.36 -19.16 -4.40
C GLY A 134 -6.81 -20.33 -3.57
N ILE A 135 -6.03 -21.18 -4.25
CA ILE A 135 -5.43 -22.39 -3.68
C ILE A 135 -4.09 -22.03 -3.05
N PRO A 136 -3.81 -22.42 -1.77
CA PRO A 136 -2.54 -22.19 -1.12
C PRO A 136 -1.37 -22.67 -1.99
N CYS A 137 -0.30 -21.86 -2.08
CA CYS A 137 0.92 -22.15 -2.84
C CYS A 137 0.78 -22.31 -4.36
N ILE A 138 -0.44 -22.36 -4.91
CA ILE A 138 -0.69 -22.48 -6.35
C ILE A 138 -1.13 -21.13 -6.89
N SER A 139 -2.41 -20.76 -6.72
CA SER A 139 -2.95 -19.52 -7.30
C SER A 139 -2.95 -18.35 -6.32
N ARG A 140 -2.98 -18.61 -5.01
CA ARG A 140 -2.98 -17.57 -3.97
C ARG A 140 -1.84 -16.55 -4.09
N PRO A 141 -0.57 -16.96 -4.30
CA PRO A 141 0.54 -16.01 -4.35
C PRO A 141 0.42 -14.92 -5.43
N PHE A 142 -0.41 -15.12 -6.45
CA PHE A 142 -0.61 -14.20 -7.57
C PHE A 142 -1.78 -13.22 -7.38
N ALA A 143 -2.57 -13.35 -6.31
CA ALA A 143 -3.74 -12.49 -6.06
C ALA A 143 -3.95 -12.11 -4.59
N GLN A 144 -3.18 -12.69 -3.67
CA GLN A 144 -3.30 -12.36 -2.25
C GLN A 144 -2.73 -10.97 -1.99
N CYS A 145 -3.58 -10.02 -1.60
CA CYS A 145 -3.22 -8.66 -1.20
C CYS A 145 -3.19 -8.49 0.32
N GLN A 146 -3.90 -9.34 1.08
CA GLN A 146 -3.89 -9.32 2.55
C GLN A 146 -3.63 -10.72 3.11
N THR A 147 -3.12 -10.79 4.34
CA THR A 147 -3.00 -12.04 5.11
C THR A 147 -3.91 -12.09 6.33
N LEU A 148 -4.40 -10.93 6.77
CA LEU A 148 -5.30 -10.78 7.92
C LEU A 148 -6.74 -10.89 7.45
N SER A 149 -7.63 -11.46 8.28
CA SER A 149 -9.07 -11.40 8.03
C SER A 149 -9.59 -9.95 8.10
N ILE A 150 -10.82 -9.70 7.66
CA ILE A 150 -11.44 -8.37 7.74
C ILE A 150 -11.49 -7.88 9.19
N TYR A 151 -11.93 -8.73 10.12
CA TYR A 151 -11.94 -8.37 11.55
C TYR A 151 -10.54 -8.03 12.07
N GLN A 152 -9.51 -8.79 11.68
CA GLN A 152 -8.14 -8.52 12.11
C GLN A 152 -7.58 -7.22 11.53
N GLN A 153 -7.92 -6.87 10.28
CA GLN A 153 -7.56 -5.58 9.68
C GLN A 153 -8.21 -4.41 10.44
N LEU A 154 -9.51 -4.52 10.74
CA LEU A 154 -10.24 -3.52 11.51
C LEU A 154 -9.68 -3.38 12.95
N ALA A 155 -9.38 -4.48 13.61
CA ALA A 155 -8.77 -4.49 14.94
C ALA A 155 -7.33 -3.92 14.93
N LEU A 156 -6.60 -4.06 13.82
CA LEU A 156 -5.29 -3.45 13.62
C LEU A 156 -5.39 -1.94 13.35
N GLY A 157 -6.56 -1.42 12.97
CA GLY A 157 -6.84 0.01 12.80
C GLY A 157 -7.23 0.45 11.39
N THR A 158 -7.35 -0.47 10.43
CA THR A 158 -7.95 -0.18 9.11
C THR A 158 -9.35 0.40 9.27
N ARG A 159 -9.69 1.43 8.48
CA ARG A 159 -11.04 2.02 8.48
C ARG A 159 -11.65 2.16 7.09
N VAL A 160 -10.93 1.81 6.02
CA VAL A 160 -11.51 1.65 4.68
C VAL A 160 -11.19 0.25 4.14
N LEU A 161 -12.23 -0.45 3.70
CA LEU A 161 -12.13 -1.79 3.13
C LEU A 161 -12.52 -1.76 1.65
N ASP A 162 -11.67 -2.31 0.77
CA ASP A 162 -11.96 -2.52 -0.66
C ASP A 162 -12.35 -3.98 -0.90
N ILE A 163 -13.65 -4.22 -1.05
CA ILE A 163 -14.23 -5.55 -1.25
C ILE A 163 -14.72 -5.69 -2.69
N ARG A 164 -14.40 -6.82 -3.32
CA ARG A 164 -14.76 -7.08 -4.71
C ARG A 164 -15.54 -8.37 -4.81
N VAL A 165 -16.69 -8.33 -5.46
CA VAL A 165 -17.64 -9.45 -5.53
C VAL A 165 -17.98 -9.84 -6.96
N ASN A 166 -18.44 -11.07 -7.14
CA ASN A 166 -19.00 -11.57 -8.38
C ASN A 166 -20.51 -11.81 -8.29
N GLU A 167 -21.11 -12.26 -9.39
CA GLU A 167 -22.55 -12.50 -9.52
C GLU A 167 -23.14 -13.53 -8.54
N ASN A 168 -22.30 -14.31 -7.85
CA ASN A 168 -22.69 -15.35 -6.91
C ASN A 168 -22.47 -14.95 -5.44
N ASN A 169 -22.38 -13.64 -5.15
CA ASN A 169 -22.08 -13.10 -3.81
C ASN A 169 -20.74 -13.60 -3.23
N ARG A 170 -19.80 -14.06 -4.06
CA ARG A 170 -18.46 -14.46 -3.61
C ARG A 170 -17.48 -13.32 -3.79
N VAL A 171 -16.60 -13.18 -2.81
CA VAL A 171 -15.45 -12.28 -2.94
C VAL A 171 -14.47 -12.87 -3.96
N CYS A 172 -13.93 -12.02 -4.82
CA CYS A 172 -13.04 -12.41 -5.91
C CYS A 172 -11.94 -11.38 -6.20
N HIS A 173 -10.94 -11.82 -6.97
CA HIS A 173 -9.89 -10.98 -7.56
C HIS A 173 -9.53 -11.55 -8.93
N GLY A 174 -9.96 -10.86 -9.99
CA GLY A 174 -10.14 -11.46 -11.31
C GLY A 174 -10.93 -12.76 -11.20
N ILE A 175 -10.44 -13.81 -11.85
CA ILE A 175 -11.08 -15.14 -11.87
C ILE A 175 -10.96 -15.92 -10.55
N LEU A 176 -10.11 -15.47 -9.61
CA LEU A 176 -9.86 -16.20 -8.38
C LEU A 176 -10.93 -15.85 -7.34
N LEU A 177 -11.44 -16.86 -6.66
CA LEU A 177 -12.50 -16.74 -5.67
C LEU A 177 -11.96 -17.02 -4.26
N THR A 178 -12.69 -16.50 -3.27
CA THR A 178 -12.56 -16.90 -1.88
C THR A 178 -13.94 -17.18 -1.29
N TYR A 179 -14.22 -16.81 -0.06
CA TYR A 179 -15.49 -17.02 0.64
C TYR A 179 -16.63 -16.08 0.17
N ASN A 180 -17.84 -16.35 0.68
CA ASN A 180 -19.02 -15.51 0.46
C ASN A 180 -18.90 -14.17 1.22
N ILE A 181 -19.48 -13.10 0.66
CA ILE A 181 -19.50 -11.76 1.25
C ILE A 181 -20.08 -11.72 2.68
N ASP A 182 -20.94 -12.66 3.06
CA ASP A 182 -21.46 -12.80 4.44
C ASP A 182 -20.33 -12.85 5.49
N VAL A 183 -19.18 -13.46 5.16
CA VAL A 183 -18.02 -13.50 6.05
C VAL A 183 -17.48 -12.10 6.33
N VAL A 184 -17.41 -11.24 5.31
CA VAL A 184 -16.99 -9.83 5.45
C VAL A 184 -18.00 -9.06 6.30
N ILE A 185 -19.29 -9.20 6.00
CA ILE A 185 -20.36 -8.51 6.72
C ILE A 185 -20.37 -8.90 8.20
N ASN A 186 -20.18 -10.19 8.51
CA ASN A 186 -20.13 -10.69 9.88
C ASN A 186 -18.90 -10.15 10.63
N ASP A 187 -17.73 -10.11 9.99
CA ASP A 187 -16.52 -9.53 10.58
C ASP A 187 -16.68 -8.02 10.87
N VAL A 188 -17.30 -7.27 9.96
CA VAL A 188 -17.62 -5.84 10.15
C VAL A 188 -18.61 -5.65 11.31
N LYS A 189 -19.71 -6.43 11.34
CA LYS A 189 -20.70 -6.36 12.42
C LYS A 189 -20.10 -6.70 13.77
N LYS A 190 -19.24 -7.72 13.83
CA LYS A 190 -18.52 -8.08 15.05
C LYS A 190 -17.67 -6.91 15.55
N PHE A 191 -16.89 -6.29 14.66
CA PHE A 191 -16.09 -5.13 15.02
C PHE A 191 -16.95 -3.96 15.53
N LEU A 192 -18.06 -3.65 14.87
CA LEU A 192 -18.97 -2.59 15.30
C LEU A 192 -19.67 -2.92 16.62
N PHE A 193 -19.96 -4.19 16.90
CA PHE A 193 -20.52 -4.61 18.18
C PHE A 193 -19.52 -4.39 19.34
N GLU A 194 -18.23 -4.59 19.08
CA GLU A 194 -17.17 -4.50 20.10
C GLU A 194 -16.55 -3.09 20.23
N THR A 195 -17.04 -2.11 19.47
CA THR A 195 -16.56 -0.72 19.46
C THR A 195 -17.75 0.24 19.52
N THR A 196 -17.53 1.51 19.89
CA THR A 196 -18.62 2.48 20.08
C THR A 196 -18.57 3.66 19.12
N SER A 197 -17.37 4.13 18.75
CA SER A 197 -17.20 5.36 17.96
C SER A 197 -16.55 5.16 16.60
N GLU A 198 -16.10 3.95 16.28
CA GLU A 198 -15.35 3.69 15.06
C GLU A 198 -16.28 3.72 13.83
N VAL A 199 -15.92 4.54 12.84
CA VAL A 199 -16.63 4.64 11.56
C VAL A 199 -15.82 3.93 10.47
N ILE A 200 -16.49 3.17 9.60
CA ILE A 200 -15.88 2.40 8.52
C ILE A 200 -16.38 2.93 7.18
N ILE A 201 -15.48 3.08 6.21
CA ILE A 201 -15.82 3.18 4.80
C ILE A 201 -15.75 1.77 4.20
N LEU A 202 -16.92 1.19 3.93
CA LEU A 202 -17.02 -0.12 3.30
C LEU A 202 -17.22 0.08 1.80
N GLN A 203 -16.14 -0.01 1.04
CA GLN A 203 -16.25 -0.03 -0.41
C GLN A 203 -16.53 -1.45 -0.88
N ILE A 204 -17.62 -1.62 -1.62
CA ILE A 204 -17.93 -2.86 -2.32
C ILE A 204 -18.09 -2.54 -3.80
N ARG A 205 -17.45 -3.32 -4.66
CA ARG A 205 -17.58 -3.20 -6.11
C ARG A 205 -17.76 -4.55 -6.76
N THR A 206 -18.41 -4.56 -7.92
CA THR A 206 -18.38 -5.73 -8.78
C THR A 206 -17.01 -5.83 -9.46
N GLU A 207 -16.39 -6.99 -9.37
CA GLU A 207 -15.04 -7.19 -9.89
C GLU A 207 -15.00 -7.10 -11.42
N TYR A 208 -13.85 -6.66 -11.96
CA TYR A 208 -13.69 -6.58 -13.40
C TYR A 208 -13.87 -7.94 -14.08
N GLY A 209 -14.70 -7.97 -15.13
CA GLY A 209 -15.04 -9.20 -15.86
C GLY A 209 -16.19 -10.01 -15.25
N HIS A 210 -16.76 -9.56 -14.12
CA HIS A 210 -17.94 -10.16 -13.50
C HIS A 210 -19.20 -9.32 -13.71
N ARG A 211 -20.35 -9.93 -13.42
CA ARG A 211 -21.65 -9.24 -13.36
C ARG A 211 -22.01 -8.92 -11.92
N ASP A 212 -22.86 -7.92 -11.75
CA ASP A 212 -23.37 -7.57 -10.43
C ASP A 212 -24.12 -8.77 -9.83
N PRO A 213 -23.98 -9.01 -8.52
CA PRO A 213 -24.87 -9.93 -7.85
C PRO A 213 -26.33 -9.44 -7.97
N PRO A 214 -27.28 -10.37 -8.16
CA PRO A 214 -28.70 -10.00 -8.27
C PRO A 214 -29.19 -9.36 -6.97
N GLU A 215 -29.96 -8.28 -7.09
CA GLU A 215 -30.61 -7.60 -5.94
C GLU A 215 -29.62 -7.23 -4.82
N PHE A 216 -28.37 -6.95 -5.17
CA PHE A 216 -27.30 -6.83 -4.18
C PHE A 216 -27.44 -5.60 -3.28
N GLU A 217 -28.00 -4.50 -3.79
CA GLU A 217 -28.26 -3.30 -2.99
C GLU A 217 -29.27 -3.59 -1.87
N ASP A 218 -30.38 -4.26 -2.20
CA ASP A 218 -31.39 -4.69 -1.22
C ASP A 218 -30.81 -5.66 -0.19
N TYR A 219 -29.97 -6.61 -0.63
CA TYR A 219 -29.23 -7.50 0.26
C TYR A 219 -28.32 -6.73 1.22
N LEU A 220 -27.57 -5.74 0.75
CA LEU A 220 -26.71 -4.93 1.62
C LEU A 220 -27.54 -4.11 2.61
N GLU A 221 -28.68 -3.57 2.19
CA GLU A 221 -29.56 -2.77 3.04
C GLU A 221 -30.18 -3.63 4.14
N GLU A 222 -30.69 -4.82 3.80
CA GLU A 222 -31.19 -5.80 4.77
C GLU A 222 -30.12 -6.12 5.82
N LYS A 223 -28.87 -6.32 5.41
CA LYS A 223 -27.79 -6.69 6.33
C LYS A 223 -27.25 -5.52 7.14
N LEU A 224 -27.20 -4.29 6.61
CA LEU A 224 -26.42 -3.19 7.18
C LEU A 224 -27.24 -1.96 7.59
N SER A 225 -28.53 -1.86 7.24
CA SER A 225 -29.38 -0.67 7.41
C SER A 225 -29.21 0.09 8.73
N MET A 226 -29.18 -0.60 9.86
CA MET A 226 -29.04 0.05 11.17
C MET A 226 -27.71 0.79 11.36
N TYR A 227 -26.67 0.43 10.61
CA TYR A 227 -25.34 1.03 10.67
C TYR A 227 -25.05 2.04 9.54
N LEU A 228 -25.86 2.08 8.48
CA LEU A 228 -25.59 2.91 7.30
C LEU A 228 -25.67 4.41 7.60
N ILE A 229 -24.60 5.12 7.25
CA ILE A 229 -24.56 6.58 7.12
C ILE A 229 -25.00 6.88 5.69
N HIS A 230 -26.21 7.40 5.55
CA HIS A 230 -26.77 7.74 4.24
C HIS A 230 -25.90 8.80 3.54
N GLN A 231 -25.96 8.83 2.22
CA GLN A 231 -25.21 9.79 1.43
C GLN A 231 -25.61 11.22 1.79
N ASP A 232 -24.61 12.03 2.14
CA ASP A 232 -24.75 13.44 2.50
C ASP A 232 -23.48 14.20 2.08
N ASP A 233 -23.62 15.20 1.19
CA ASP A 233 -22.50 16.01 0.70
C ASP A 233 -21.81 16.81 1.81
N TYR A 234 -22.50 17.05 2.93
CA TYR A 234 -21.96 17.77 4.10
C TYR A 234 -21.24 16.85 5.10
N VAL A 235 -21.15 15.53 4.86
CA VAL A 235 -20.53 14.59 5.82
C VAL A 235 -19.09 14.97 6.19
N PHE A 236 -18.35 15.59 5.26
CA PHE A 236 -16.93 15.90 5.44
C PHE A 236 -16.69 16.93 6.53
N GLY A 237 -17.66 17.80 6.78
CA GLY A 237 -17.63 18.79 7.86
C GLY A 237 -18.17 18.29 9.19
N LYS A 238 -18.68 17.04 9.26
CA LYS A 238 -19.23 16.48 10.50
C LYS A 238 -18.15 15.82 11.35
N THR A 239 -18.38 15.87 12.65
CA THR A 239 -17.66 15.10 13.66
C THR A 239 -18.15 13.65 13.67
N ILE A 240 -17.33 12.73 14.19
CA ILE A 240 -17.76 11.36 14.42
C ILE A 240 -19.00 11.30 15.33
N ALA A 241 -19.07 12.15 16.36
CA ALA A 241 -20.21 12.21 17.28
C ALA A 241 -21.53 12.50 16.58
N GLU A 242 -21.53 13.37 15.56
CA GLU A 242 -22.73 13.70 14.76
C GLU A 242 -23.18 12.57 13.83
N LEU A 243 -22.29 11.63 13.49
CA LEU A 243 -22.65 10.47 12.67
C LEU A 243 -23.27 9.34 13.50
N LEU A 244 -22.94 9.27 14.79
CA LEU A 244 -23.45 8.22 15.67
C LEU A 244 -24.98 8.29 15.83
N PRO A 245 -25.68 7.14 15.92
CA PRO A 245 -25.14 5.78 16.04
C PRO A 245 -24.78 5.10 14.70
N LYS A 246 -24.96 5.77 13.56
CA LYS A 246 -24.60 5.23 12.24
C LYS A 246 -23.07 5.24 12.08
N ARG A 247 -22.50 4.17 11.50
CA ARG A 247 -21.05 3.92 11.52
C ARG A 247 -20.47 3.33 10.23
N ILE A 248 -21.27 3.12 9.19
CA ILE A 248 -20.80 2.61 7.90
C ILE A 248 -21.14 3.60 6.79
N ILE A 249 -20.12 4.19 6.16
CA ILE A 249 -20.24 4.81 4.84
C ILE A 249 -20.05 3.67 3.82
N CYS A 250 -21.15 3.18 3.23
CA CYS A 250 -21.09 2.07 2.28
C CYS A 250 -21.03 2.60 0.85
N VAL A 251 -19.87 2.48 0.21
CA VAL A 251 -19.68 2.87 -1.19
C VAL A 251 -19.94 1.66 -2.08
N TRP A 252 -21.09 1.64 -2.75
CA TRP A 252 -21.46 0.57 -3.68
C TRP A 252 -21.16 1.00 -5.11
N LYS A 253 -20.34 0.20 -5.81
CA LYS A 253 -19.94 0.43 -7.20
C LYS A 253 -20.38 -0.75 -8.08
N PRO A 254 -21.66 -0.79 -8.49
CA PRO A 254 -22.12 -1.78 -9.47
C PRO A 254 -21.49 -1.51 -10.84
N ARG A 255 -21.51 -2.53 -11.69
CA ARG A 255 -20.98 -2.47 -13.06
C ARG A 255 -22.06 -2.19 -14.09
N ASN A 256 -23.20 -2.88 -13.98
CA ASN A 256 -24.29 -2.84 -14.95
C ASN A 256 -25.60 -2.32 -14.32
N SER A 257 -25.80 -2.53 -13.01
CA SER A 257 -26.92 -1.96 -12.26
C SER A 257 -26.78 -0.44 -12.12
N PRO A 258 -27.90 0.29 -11.94
CA PRO A 258 -27.87 1.72 -11.66
C PRO A 258 -26.96 2.04 -10.45
N GLN A 259 -26.23 3.15 -10.53
CA GLN A 259 -25.45 3.63 -9.39
C GLN A 259 -26.40 4.13 -8.28
N PRO A 260 -25.99 4.03 -6.99
CA PRO A 260 -26.72 4.65 -5.89
C PRO A 260 -27.03 6.12 -6.16
N LYS A 261 -28.25 6.54 -5.80
CA LYS A 261 -28.71 7.92 -6.00
C LYS A 261 -28.21 8.83 -4.86
N PRO A 262 -28.09 10.15 -5.10
CA PRO A 262 -27.88 11.11 -4.03
C PRO A 262 -28.95 10.97 -2.92
N GLY A 263 -28.53 11.08 -1.66
CA GLY A 263 -29.37 10.90 -0.47
C GLY A 263 -29.73 9.46 -0.12
N SER A 264 -29.35 8.46 -0.94
CA SER A 264 -29.66 7.05 -0.68
C SER A 264 -28.85 6.49 0.51
N PRO A 265 -29.21 5.31 1.05
CA PRO A 265 -28.40 4.64 2.08
C PRO A 265 -26.96 4.32 1.64
N PHE A 266 -26.70 4.31 0.32
CA PHE A 266 -25.43 3.96 -0.28
C PHE A 266 -24.78 5.14 -1.01
N TRP A 267 -23.45 5.13 -1.03
CA TRP A 267 -22.64 6.13 -1.69
C TRP A 267 -22.21 5.60 -3.07
N SER A 268 -22.36 6.43 -4.11
CA SER A 268 -21.97 6.04 -5.47
C SER A 268 -20.45 6.08 -5.66
N ALA A 269 -19.99 5.59 -6.82
CA ALA A 269 -18.59 5.62 -7.20
C ALA A 269 -17.95 7.03 -7.22
N GLU A 270 -18.75 8.09 -7.30
CA GLU A 270 -18.30 9.48 -7.38
C GLU A 270 -17.70 9.98 -6.06
N TYR A 271 -18.02 9.34 -4.95
CA TYR A 271 -17.59 9.78 -3.62
C TYR A 271 -16.31 9.13 -3.11
N LEU A 272 -15.77 8.13 -3.81
CA LEU A 272 -14.46 7.54 -3.51
C LEU A 272 -13.68 7.36 -4.81
N LYS A 273 -12.78 8.30 -5.10
CA LYS A 273 -12.01 8.36 -6.34
C LYS A 273 -10.56 7.95 -6.10
N ASP A 274 -9.91 7.48 -7.16
CA ASP A 274 -8.47 7.21 -7.20
C ASP A 274 -7.95 7.37 -8.63
N ASN A 275 -6.64 7.54 -8.75
CA ASN A 275 -5.91 7.47 -10.02
C ASN A 275 -4.96 6.28 -9.96
N TRP A 276 -5.52 5.07 -9.90
CA TRP A 276 -4.70 3.87 -9.97
C TRP A 276 -3.95 3.78 -11.31
N ILE A 277 -2.72 3.28 -11.24
CA ILE A 277 -1.88 2.99 -12.40
C ILE A 277 -1.33 1.58 -12.27
N ASP A 278 -1.26 0.90 -13.41
CA ASP A 278 -0.76 -0.47 -13.53
C ASP A 278 0.76 -0.46 -13.70
N THR A 279 1.50 -0.67 -12.60
CA THR A 279 2.96 -0.68 -12.63
C THR A 279 3.53 -1.55 -11.52
N ASP A 280 4.62 -2.27 -11.81
CA ASP A 280 5.42 -3.00 -10.84
C ASP A 280 6.62 -2.17 -10.31
N LEU A 281 6.74 -0.91 -10.74
CA LEU A 281 7.86 -0.01 -10.46
C LEU A 281 7.53 0.90 -9.25
N PRO A 282 8.19 0.72 -8.09
CA PRO A 282 7.89 1.48 -6.88
C PRO A 282 8.03 2.99 -7.04
N SER A 283 9.14 3.47 -7.63
CA SER A 283 9.36 4.91 -7.76
C SER A 283 8.34 5.54 -8.71
N THR A 284 8.01 4.88 -9.83
CA THR A 284 6.99 5.35 -10.76
C THR A 284 5.63 5.48 -10.08
N LYS A 285 5.25 4.47 -9.27
CA LYS A 285 4.02 4.52 -8.47
C LYS A 285 4.05 5.64 -7.44
N PHE A 286 5.14 5.79 -6.71
CA PHE A 286 5.34 6.83 -5.71
C PHE A 286 5.21 8.24 -6.31
N ASP A 287 5.93 8.51 -7.39
CA ASP A 287 5.94 9.81 -8.07
C ASP A 287 4.57 10.13 -8.67
N SER A 288 3.90 9.13 -9.26
CA SER A 288 2.56 9.27 -9.83
C SER A 288 1.51 9.54 -8.75
N ASN A 289 1.59 8.84 -7.61
CA ASN A 289 0.72 9.07 -6.47
C ASN A 289 0.89 10.50 -5.91
N LEU A 290 2.13 11.00 -5.77
CA LEU A 290 2.38 12.37 -5.36
C LEU A 290 1.81 13.37 -6.36
N LYS A 291 2.07 13.18 -7.66
CA LYS A 291 1.54 14.04 -8.71
C LYS A 291 0.02 14.10 -8.69
N TYR A 292 -0.65 12.96 -8.73
CA TYR A 292 -2.12 12.93 -8.80
C TYR A 292 -2.76 13.48 -7.52
N LEU A 293 -2.13 13.28 -6.35
CA LEU A 293 -2.55 13.91 -5.11
C LEU A 293 -2.40 15.43 -5.15
N SER A 294 -1.27 15.93 -5.68
CA SER A 294 -1.01 17.36 -5.90
C SER A 294 -1.90 18.00 -6.98
N ASP A 295 -2.59 17.20 -7.78
CA ASP A 295 -3.61 17.68 -8.74
C ASP A 295 -5.01 17.76 -8.08
N GLN A 296 -5.21 17.20 -6.87
CA GLN A 296 -6.50 17.25 -6.18
C GLN A 296 -6.74 18.57 -5.45
N ALA A 297 -8.01 18.95 -5.29
CA ALA A 297 -8.40 19.98 -4.34
C ALA A 297 -8.11 19.54 -2.88
N PRO A 298 -7.84 20.49 -1.96
CA PRO A 298 -7.74 20.22 -0.52
C PRO A 298 -8.95 19.46 0.03
N VAL A 299 -8.75 18.69 1.10
CA VAL A 299 -9.85 17.92 1.71
C VAL A 299 -10.98 18.84 2.18
N SER A 300 -10.66 20.04 2.66
CA SER A 300 -11.64 21.03 3.14
C SER A 300 -12.58 21.58 2.07
N SER A 301 -12.26 21.42 0.78
CA SER A 301 -13.03 22.01 -0.33
C SER A 301 -13.63 20.99 -1.29
N ARG A 302 -13.42 19.68 -1.07
CA ARG A 302 -13.94 18.62 -1.95
C ARG A 302 -15.01 17.79 -1.25
N TYR A 303 -15.94 17.28 -2.04
CA TYR A 303 -17.09 16.48 -1.59
C TYR A 303 -16.90 14.97 -1.85
N PHE A 304 -15.66 14.50 -1.98
CA PHE A 304 -15.34 13.08 -2.20
C PHE A 304 -14.05 12.68 -1.47
N PHE A 305 -13.97 11.40 -1.11
CA PHE A 305 -12.76 10.77 -0.64
C PHE A 305 -11.80 10.51 -1.80
N TYR A 306 -10.54 10.93 -1.67
CA TYR A 306 -9.50 10.60 -2.63
C TYR A 306 -8.53 9.58 -2.05
N ARG A 307 -8.39 8.45 -2.75
CA ARG A 307 -7.54 7.34 -2.37
C ARG A 307 -6.22 7.37 -3.13
N VAL A 308 -5.15 7.41 -2.34
CA VAL A 308 -3.78 7.14 -2.78
C VAL A 308 -3.47 5.67 -2.53
N GLU A 309 -3.04 4.95 -3.56
CA GLU A 309 -2.74 3.52 -3.47
C GLU A 309 -1.23 3.25 -3.41
N ASN A 310 -0.70 2.95 -2.22
CA ASN A 310 0.67 2.52 -1.99
C ASN A 310 0.85 1.02 -2.24
N THR A 311 0.51 0.60 -3.46
CA THR A 311 0.59 -0.78 -3.96
C THR A 311 1.23 -0.80 -5.33
N VAL A 312 1.92 -1.88 -5.69
CA VAL A 312 2.42 -2.10 -7.05
C VAL A 312 1.97 -3.45 -7.59
N THR A 313 1.70 -3.50 -8.89
CA THR A 313 1.05 -4.63 -9.57
C THR A 313 2.07 -5.37 -10.41
N ALA A 314 2.14 -6.69 -10.25
CA ALA A 314 3.01 -7.53 -11.06
C ALA A 314 2.70 -7.38 -12.56
N GLN A 315 3.72 -7.12 -13.36
CA GLN A 315 3.61 -7.04 -14.83
C GLN A 315 3.97 -8.38 -15.49
N PRO A 316 3.37 -8.72 -16.65
CA PRO A 316 3.63 -9.98 -17.35
C PRO A 316 5.09 -10.19 -17.79
N ASP A 317 5.84 -9.09 -17.98
CA ASP A 317 7.25 -9.09 -18.37
C ASP A 317 8.23 -9.15 -17.18
N ASN A 318 7.73 -9.08 -15.93
CA ASN A 318 8.53 -9.23 -14.73
C ASN A 318 8.65 -10.72 -14.34
N PRO A 319 9.86 -11.26 -14.12
CA PRO A 319 10.04 -12.66 -13.65
C PRO A 319 9.44 -12.93 -12.26
N VAL A 320 9.16 -11.89 -11.48
CA VAL A 320 8.52 -11.98 -10.17
C VAL A 320 7.07 -11.54 -10.29
N VAL A 321 6.19 -12.54 -10.40
CA VAL A 321 4.74 -12.34 -10.59
C VAL A 321 3.92 -12.51 -9.31
N CYS A 322 4.52 -12.99 -8.22
CA CYS A 322 3.84 -13.08 -6.93
C CYS A 322 3.62 -11.67 -6.34
N VAL A 323 2.43 -11.41 -5.82
CA VAL A 323 2.01 -10.09 -5.31
C VAL A 323 2.92 -9.63 -4.17
N ARG A 324 3.15 -10.47 -3.16
CA ARG A 324 3.89 -10.10 -1.94
C ARG A 324 5.32 -9.60 -2.22
N PRO A 325 6.17 -10.29 -3.01
CA PRO A 325 7.48 -9.78 -3.39
C PRO A 325 7.48 -8.52 -4.28
N VAL A 326 6.39 -8.23 -4.99
CA VAL A 326 6.25 -7.04 -5.84
C VAL A 326 5.80 -5.85 -5.00
N THR A 327 4.67 -5.95 -4.30
CA THR A 327 4.13 -4.87 -3.47
C THR A 327 5.03 -4.54 -2.27
N GLY A 328 5.76 -5.52 -1.74
CA GLY A 328 6.74 -5.31 -0.66
C GLY A 328 7.90 -4.36 -1.04
N ARG A 329 8.04 -3.99 -2.31
CA ARG A 329 9.07 -3.06 -2.79
C ARG A 329 8.70 -1.59 -2.55
N ILE A 330 7.41 -1.27 -2.33
CA ILE A 330 6.93 0.08 -2.02
C ILE A 330 6.45 0.22 -0.56
N HIS A 331 6.08 -0.89 0.08
CA HIS A 331 5.48 -0.91 1.41
C HIS A 331 6.26 -0.12 2.48
N GLY A 332 7.60 -0.20 2.47
CA GLY A 332 8.45 0.49 3.44
C GLY A 332 8.51 2.02 3.33
N TYR A 333 7.90 2.63 2.31
CA TYR A 333 8.01 4.07 2.04
C TYR A 333 6.73 4.86 2.36
N ALA A 334 5.82 4.30 3.16
CA ALA A 334 4.57 4.97 3.52
C ALA A 334 4.81 6.27 4.32
N ARG A 335 5.71 6.23 5.31
CA ARG A 335 6.10 7.42 6.09
C ARG A 335 6.81 8.46 5.26
N LEU A 336 7.74 8.01 4.41
CA LEU A 336 8.39 8.86 3.40
C LEU A 336 7.36 9.55 2.52
N PHE A 337 6.34 8.82 2.04
CA PHE A 337 5.30 9.39 1.20
C PHE A 337 4.57 10.53 1.91
N ILE A 338 4.21 10.35 3.19
CA ILE A 338 3.57 11.40 3.99
C ILE A 338 4.52 12.60 4.17
N ASN A 339 5.79 12.37 4.52
CA ASN A 339 6.81 13.44 4.59
C ASN A 339 6.89 14.22 3.26
N ARG A 340 6.94 13.53 2.13
CA ARG A 340 6.97 14.17 0.81
C ARG A 340 5.70 14.96 0.52
N CYS A 341 4.53 14.53 0.99
CA CYS A 341 3.31 15.34 0.85
C CYS A 341 3.44 16.72 1.53
N PHE A 342 4.13 16.80 2.68
CA PHE A 342 4.42 18.09 3.33
C PHE A 342 5.43 18.92 2.53
N ALA A 343 6.52 18.29 2.08
CA ALA A 343 7.55 18.96 1.29
C ALA A 343 7.00 19.54 -0.03
N GLU A 344 6.03 18.88 -0.66
CA GLU A 344 5.38 19.30 -1.91
C GLU A 344 4.13 20.18 -1.69
N GLY A 345 3.78 20.53 -0.44
CA GLY A 345 2.62 21.38 -0.14
C GLY A 345 1.26 20.74 -0.49
N CYS A 346 1.17 19.40 -0.45
CA CYS A 346 -0.05 18.64 -0.77
C CYS A 346 -0.55 17.77 0.39
N ALA A 347 0.05 17.86 1.58
CA ALA A 347 -0.36 17.10 2.78
C ALA A 347 -1.83 17.32 3.17
N ASN A 348 -2.38 18.53 2.98
CA ASN A 348 -3.79 18.84 3.23
C ASN A 348 -4.78 18.21 2.22
N ARG A 349 -4.29 17.44 1.25
CA ARG A 349 -5.11 16.71 0.25
C ARG A 349 -5.16 15.21 0.53
N LEU A 350 -4.21 14.69 1.32
CA LEU A 350 -4.13 13.28 1.70
C LEU A 350 -5.28 12.93 2.64
N GLN A 351 -6.06 11.90 2.29
CA GLN A 351 -7.22 11.50 3.07
C GLN A 351 -7.35 9.99 3.14
N VAL A 352 -7.44 9.27 2.02
CA VAL A 352 -7.49 7.81 2.04
C VAL A 352 -6.15 7.26 1.58
N PHE A 353 -5.44 6.51 2.43
CA PHE A 353 -4.13 5.94 2.11
C PHE A 353 -4.17 4.42 2.18
N SER A 354 -3.93 3.77 1.04
CA SER A 354 -4.17 2.33 0.85
C SER A 354 -2.88 1.54 0.68
N THR A 355 -2.84 0.33 1.22
CA THR A 355 -1.70 -0.58 1.08
C THR A 355 -2.13 -2.06 0.98
N ASP A 356 -1.20 -2.89 0.51
CA ASP A 356 -1.29 -4.35 0.60
C ASP A 356 -0.58 -4.80 1.88
N PHE A 357 -1.02 -5.92 2.46
CA PHE A 357 -0.42 -6.54 3.65
C PHE A 357 -0.23 -5.56 4.79
N ILE A 358 -1.32 -4.86 5.17
CA ILE A 358 -1.26 -3.78 6.14
C ILE A 358 -0.55 -4.19 7.43
N GLY A 359 0.33 -3.31 7.91
CA GLY A 359 1.06 -3.43 9.16
C GLY A 359 0.72 -2.32 10.15
N GLY A 360 1.04 -2.54 11.42
CA GLY A 360 0.77 -1.55 12.48
C GLY A 360 1.46 -0.20 12.25
N ASP A 361 2.67 -0.18 11.71
CA ASP A 361 3.38 1.06 11.42
C ASP A 361 2.66 1.95 10.38
N PHE A 362 2.06 1.33 9.36
CA PHE A 362 1.25 2.05 8.36
C PHE A 362 0.01 2.69 9.00
N VAL A 363 -0.66 1.95 9.88
CA VAL A 363 -1.80 2.48 10.66
C VAL A 363 -1.33 3.64 11.52
N ASP A 364 -0.23 3.47 12.26
CA ASP A 364 0.30 4.50 13.15
C ASP A 364 0.67 5.78 12.41
N ALA A 365 1.24 5.66 11.20
CA ALA A 365 1.57 6.82 10.36
C ALA A 365 0.31 7.61 9.96
N CYS A 366 -0.75 6.92 9.56
CA CYS A 366 -2.04 7.55 9.19
C CYS A 366 -2.75 8.16 10.41
N VAL A 367 -2.82 7.41 11.51
CA VAL A 367 -3.46 7.88 12.75
C VAL A 367 -2.66 9.02 13.37
N GLY A 368 -1.33 9.00 13.30
CA GLY A 368 -0.48 10.07 13.78
C GLY A 368 -0.69 11.39 13.05
N LEU A 369 -0.79 11.35 11.71
CA LEU A 369 -1.15 12.54 10.94
C LEU A 369 -2.59 13.02 11.25
N THR A 370 -3.51 12.09 11.50
CA THR A 370 -4.87 12.44 11.95
C THR A 370 -4.85 13.15 13.30
N HIS A 371 -4.08 12.63 14.27
CA HIS A 371 -3.88 13.25 15.58
C HIS A 371 -3.32 14.67 15.46
N ALA A 372 -2.28 14.86 14.63
CA ALA A 372 -1.67 16.17 14.41
C ALA A 372 -2.67 17.18 13.83
N ARG A 373 -3.52 16.77 12.88
CA ARG A 373 -4.58 17.63 12.31
C ARG A 373 -5.62 18.03 13.35
N VAL A 374 -6.05 17.11 14.21
CA VAL A 374 -7.02 17.39 15.29
C VAL A 374 -6.47 18.43 16.27
N HIS A 375 -5.16 18.43 16.53
CA HIS A 375 -4.51 19.36 17.45
C HIS A 375 -3.98 20.64 16.79
N GLY A 376 -4.23 20.86 15.50
CA GLY A 376 -3.81 22.06 14.78
C GLY A 376 -2.30 22.14 14.51
N GLU A 377 -1.61 20.99 14.42
CA GLU A 377 -0.17 20.89 14.18
C GLU A 377 0.20 20.81 12.67
N CYS A 378 -0.77 20.97 11.77
CA CYS A 378 -0.63 20.76 10.32
C CYS A 378 -1.04 21.96 9.47
#